data_AF-A0A531LIK2-F1
#
_entry.id   AF-A0A531LIK2-F1
#
_cell.length_a   1.000
_cell.length_b   1.000
_cell.length_c   1.000
_cell.angle_alpha   90.00
_cell.angle_beta   90.00
_cell.angle_gamma   90.00
#
_symmetry.space_group_name_H-M   'P 1'
#
loop_
_entity.id
_entity.type
_entity.pdbx_description
1 polymer ?
#
loop_
_entity_poly.entity_id
_entity_poly.type
_entity_poly.pdbx_seq_one_letter_code
_entity_poly.pdbx_strand_id
1 'polypeptide(L)' 'MLLSDPQGLHEVIRAVMQEVLEAEMDEALGASKGERTPERLGYRSGYYGRT' A
#
# COMPACT_ATOMS: atom_id res chain seq x y z
N MET A 1 20.33 15.16 -1.69
CA MET A 1 19.87 14.07 -0.79
C MET A 1 18.36 14.05 -0.90
N LEU A 2 17.73 12.91 -1.23
CA LEU A 2 16.29 12.83 -1.52
C LEU A 2 15.42 13.40 -0.39
N LEU A 3 15.89 13.26 0.86
CA LEU A 3 15.21 13.76 2.06
C LEU A 3 15.42 15.26 2.35
N SER A 4 16.37 15.91 1.66
CA SER A 4 16.67 17.34 1.84
C SER A 4 16.06 18.21 0.74
N ASP A 5 15.45 17.58 -0.27
CA ASP A 5 14.76 18.22 -1.38
C ASP A 5 13.24 18.05 -1.19
N PRO A 6 12.41 19.12 -1.21
CA PRO A 6 10.97 19.03 -0.98
C PRO A 6 10.26 18.02 -1.91
N GLN A 7 10.68 17.95 -3.17
CA GLN A 7 10.13 17.02 -4.15
C GLN A 7 10.54 15.58 -3.82
N GLY A 8 11.80 15.35 -3.49
CA GLY A 8 12.26 14.06 -3.01
C GLY A 8 11.54 13.58 -1.74
N LEU A 9 11.28 14.47 -0.78
CA LEU A 9 10.50 14.15 0.42
C LEU A 9 9.07 13.77 0.09
N HIS A 10 8.43 14.48 -0.84
CA HIS A 10 7.07 14.16 -1.29
C HIS A 10 6.99 12.75 -1.89
N GLU A 11 7.95 12.36 -2.72
CA GLU A 11 8.00 11.00 -3.29
C GLU A 11 8.22 9.93 -2.22
N VAL A 12 9.06 10.19 -1.21
CA VAL A 12 9.24 9.28 -0.07
C VAL A 12 7.93 9.11 0.71
N ILE A 13 7.26 10.21 1.04
CA ILE A 13 5.98 10.16 1.76
C ILE A 13 4.95 9.37 0.96
N ARG A 14 4.86 9.60 -0.35
CA ARG A 14 3.97 8.85 -1.24
C ARG A 14 4.28 7.35 -1.22
N ALA A 15 5.55 6.97 -1.31
CA ALA A 15 5.95 5.56 -1.28
C ALA A 15 5.61 4.90 0.07
N VAL A 16 5.94 5.56 1.18
CA VAL A 16 5.64 5.05 2.53
C VAL A 16 4.13 4.92 2.74
N MET A 17 3.34 5.91 2.34
CA MET A 17 1.88 5.84 2.40
C MET A 17 1.34 4.66 1.60
N GLN A 18 1.90 4.39 0.42
CA GLN A 18 1.50 3.23 -0.39
C GLN A 18 1.83 1.92 0.34
N GLU A 19 3.01 1.78 0.93
CA GLU A 19 3.38 0.58 1.70
C GLU A 19 2.46 0.35 2.90
N VAL A 20 2.12 1.41 3.65
CA VAL A 20 1.18 1.33 4.77
C VAL A 20 -0.20 0.86 4.30
N LEU A 21 -0.74 1.45 3.24
CA LEU A 21 -2.04 1.05 2.69
C LEU A 21 -2.05 -0.40 2.18
N GLU A 22 -0.93 -0.87 1.61
CA GLU A 22 -0.81 -2.27 1.20
C GLU A 22 -0.82 -3.23 2.38
N ALA A 23 -0.11 -2.91 3.46
CA ALA A 23 -0.09 -3.70 4.67
C ALA A 23 -1.48 -3.74 5.34
N GLU A 24 -2.17 -2.61 5.41
CA GLU A 24 -3.55 -2.54 5.92
C GLU A 24 -4.51 -3.38 5.05
N MET A 25 -4.33 -3.41 3.73
CA MET A 25 -5.13 -4.25 2.84
C MET A 25 -4.87 -5.74 3.02
N ASP A 26 -3.62 -6.15 3.27
CA ASP A 26 -3.30 -7.55 3.58
C ASP A 26 -3.94 -8.00 4.89
N GLU A 27 -3.90 -7.16 5.93
CA GLU A 27 -4.57 -7.42 7.21
C GLU A 27 -6.09 -7.49 7.05
N ALA A 28 -6.69 -6.50 6.38
CA ALA A 28 -8.14 -6.44 6.16
C ALA A 28 -8.67 -7.64 5.36
N LEU A 29 -7.90 -8.12 4.38
CA LEU A 29 -8.29 -9.27 3.57
C LEU A 29 -7.87 -10.60 4.17
N GLY A 30 -7.03 -10.61 5.21
CA GLY A 30 -6.42 -11.82 5.77
C GLY A 30 -5.56 -12.58 4.76
N ALA A 31 -5.05 -11.91 3.73
CA ALA A 31 -4.32 -12.55 2.64
C ALA A 31 -3.46 -11.56 1.86
N SER A 32 -2.21 -11.93 1.63
CA SER A 32 -1.31 -11.21 0.74
C SER A 32 -1.80 -11.23 -0.71
N LYS A 33 -1.29 -10.31 -1.53
CA LYS A 33 -1.61 -10.26 -2.96
C LYS A 33 -1.30 -11.59 -3.66
N GLY A 34 -2.35 -12.26 -4.14
CA GLY A 34 -2.24 -13.53 -4.87
C GLY A 34 -2.05 -14.77 -3.98
N GLU A 35 -1.99 -14.60 -2.65
CA GLU A 35 -1.86 -15.71 -1.71
C GLU A 35 -3.09 -16.61 -1.72
N ARG A 36 -2.91 -17.91 -1.54
CA ARG A 36 -4.02 -18.85 -1.36
C ARG A 36 -4.07 -19.26 0.10
N THR A 37 -5.07 -18.77 0.81
CA THR A 37 -5.29 -19.01 2.23
C THR A 37 -6.79 -19.18 2.48
N PRO A 38 -7.19 -20.11 3.37
CA PRO A 38 -8.59 -20.23 3.81
C PRO A 38 -9.05 -19.05 4.69
N GLU A 39 -8.14 -18.27 5.27
CA GLU A 39 -8.43 -17.07 6.07
C GLU A 39 -8.86 -15.85 5.23
N ARG A 40 -8.74 -15.91 3.89
CA ARG A 40 -9.09 -14.79 3.00
C ARG A 40 -10.55 -14.34 3.15
N LEU A 41 -10.73 -13.04 3.37
CA LEU A 41 -12.04 -12.41 3.58
C LEU A 41 -12.60 -11.66 2.35
N GLY A 42 -11.84 -11.54 1.25
CA GLY A 42 -12.30 -10.85 0.04
C GLY A 42 -11.26 -10.75 -1.07
N TYR A 43 -11.51 -9.85 -2.05
CA TYR A 43 -10.62 -9.59 -3.18
C TYR A 43 -10.23 -8.12 -3.28
N ARG A 44 -9.00 -7.88 -3.74
CA ARG A 44 -8.48 -6.54 -4.04
C ARG A 44 -9.18 -5.97 -5.27
N SER A 45 -9.62 -4.71 -5.19
CA SER A 45 -10.32 -4.00 -6.28
C SER A 45 -9.43 -3.00 -7.02
N GLY A 46 -8.14 -3.34 -7.21
CA GLY A 46 -7.18 -2.45 -7.87
C GLY A 46 -6.83 -1.22 -7.02
N TYR A 47 -6.36 -0.16 -7.69
CA TYR A 47 -5.92 1.09 -7.05
C TYR A 47 -6.74 2.27 -7.56
N TYR A 48 -7.04 3.20 -6.65
CA TYR A 48 -7.70 4.46 -6.98
C TYR A 48 -6.78 5.61 -6.63
N GLY A 49 -6.51 6.49 -7.61
CA GLY A 49 -5.70 7.69 -7.40
C GLY A 49 -6.42 8.68 -6.48
N ARG A 50 -5.65 9.33 -5.61
CA ARG A 50 -6.11 10.45 -4.77
C ARG A 50 -5.15 11.62 -4.97
N THR A 51 -5.71 12.80 -5.19
CA THR A 51 -4.99 14.07 -5.36
C THR A 51 -4.95 14.85 -4.07
#